data_AF-A0A8T7C6A6-F1
#
_entry.id   AF-A0A8T7C6A6-F1
#
_cell.length_a   1.000
_cell.length_b   1.000
_cell.length_c   1.000
_cell.angle_alpha   90.00
_cell.angle_beta   90.00
_cell.angle_gamma   90.00
#
_symmetry.space_group_name_H-M   'P 1'
#
loop_
_entity.id
_entity.type
_entity.pdbx_description
1 polymer ?
#
loop_
_entity_poly.entity_id
_entity_poly.type
_entity_poly.pdbx_seq_one_letter_code
_entity_poly.pdbx_strand_id
1 'polypeptide(L)'
;MQKDVKKMLDKHPGLTHSEMKKVTSHVQRETDGWYLNTVIVENCATPFRYKRRKLYRNLTGARVDMTYYPIIEQVAGVDMEFMKVVRIRRS
;
A
#
# COMPACT_ATOMS: atom_id res chain seq x y z
N MET A 1 22.08 0.67 -1.32
CA MET A 1 20.60 0.61 -1.30
C MET A 1 19.97 0.40 0.09
N GLN A 2 20.72 0.13 1.17
CA GLN A 2 20.14 -0.01 2.54
C GLN A 2 20.00 1.31 3.32
N LYS A 3 20.80 2.34 3.01
CA LYS A 3 20.84 3.58 3.80
C LYS A 3 19.56 4.43 3.69
N ASP A 4 18.85 4.32 2.58
CA ASP A 4 17.65 5.15 2.32
C ASP A 4 16.41 4.65 3.07
N VAL A 5 16.31 3.34 3.32
CA VAL A 5 15.20 2.75 4.09
C VAL A 5 15.34 3.13 5.57
N LYS A 6 16.56 3.08 6.12
CA LYS A 6 16.84 3.38 7.53
C LYS A 6 16.53 4.85 7.89
N LYS A 7 16.90 5.80 7.03
CA LYS A 7 16.56 7.23 7.20
C LYS A 7 15.06 7.53 7.13
N MET A 8 14.27 6.68 6.47
CA MET A 8 12.82 6.85 6.37
C MET A 8 12.08 6.28 7.58
N LEU A 9 12.59 5.18 8.15
CA LEU A 9 12.09 4.58 9.39
C LEU A 9 12.36 5.47 10.61
N ASP A 10 13.53 6.12 10.68
CA ASP A 10 13.90 7.04 11.78
C ASP A 10 13.01 8.29 11.87
N LYS A 11 12.35 8.69 10.77
CA LYS A 11 11.44 9.84 10.74
C LYS A 11 9.99 9.49 11.12
N HIS A 12 9.61 8.21 11.10
CA HIS A 12 8.25 7.75 11.40
C HIS A 12 8.29 6.37 12.07
N PRO A 13 8.32 6.29 13.42
CA PRO A 13 8.46 5.03 14.16
C PRO A 13 7.29 4.02 13.97
N GLY A 14 6.27 4.35 13.18
CA GLY A 14 5.12 3.47 12.87
C GLY A 14 5.15 2.83 11.47
N LEU A 15 6.24 2.98 10.71
CA LEU A 15 6.33 2.38 9.37
C LEU A 15 6.73 0.90 9.44
N THR A 16 5.86 0.03 8.95
CA THR A 16 6.13 -1.40 8.76
C THR A 16 6.68 -1.63 7.36
N HIS A 17 7.76 -2.42 7.27
CA HIS A 17 8.27 -2.92 6.00
C HIS A 17 7.98 -4.42 5.86
N SER A 18 7.55 -4.83 4.67
CA SER A 18 7.28 -6.22 4.34
C SER A 18 7.79 -6.54 2.96
N GLU A 19 8.37 -7.73 2.80
CA GLU A 19 8.97 -8.19 1.54
C GLU A 19 8.23 -9.40 0.99
N MET A 20 8.33 -9.62 -0.32
CA MET A 20 7.85 -10.81 -1.02
C MET A 20 6.37 -11.16 -0.79
N LYS A 21 5.53 -10.15 -0.53
CA LYS A 21 4.08 -10.36 -0.31
C LYS A 21 3.39 -10.63 -1.65
N LYS A 22 2.68 -11.74 -1.75
CA LYS A 22 1.94 -12.11 -2.96
C LYS A 22 0.62 -11.35 -3.01
N VAL A 23 0.38 -10.65 -4.11
CA VAL A 23 -0.85 -9.88 -4.35
C VAL A 23 -1.92 -10.80 -4.91
N THR A 24 -3.08 -10.85 -4.25
CA THR A 24 -4.26 -11.62 -4.69
C THR A 24 -5.24 -10.77 -5.48
N SER A 25 -5.28 -9.46 -5.22
CA SER A 25 -6.15 -8.53 -5.94
C SER A 25 -5.51 -7.15 -6.02
N HIS A 26 -5.67 -6.48 -7.17
CA HIS A 26 -5.27 -5.10 -7.37
C HIS A 26 -6.36 -4.35 -8.13
N VAL A 27 -7.02 -3.41 -7.44
CA VAL A 27 -8.07 -2.55 -8.01
C VAL A 27 -7.55 -1.12 -8.09
N GLN A 28 -7.76 -0.48 -9.24
CA GLN A 28 -7.38 0.91 -9.48
C GLN A 28 -8.62 1.70 -9.88
N ARG A 29 -8.94 2.75 -9.12
CA ARG A 29 -10.09 3.63 -9.39
C ARG A 29 -9.60 5.05 -9.56
N GLU A 30 -10.09 5.72 -10.60
CA GLU A 30 -9.86 7.16 -10.77
C GLU A 30 -10.74 7.95 -9.78
N THR A 31 -10.15 8.93 -9.12
CA THR A 31 -10.79 9.79 -8.12
C THR A 31 -10.03 11.11 -8.08
N ASP A 32 -10.70 12.22 -8.42
CA ASP A 32 -10.15 13.58 -8.38
C ASP A 32 -8.81 13.75 -9.14
N GLY A 33 -8.67 13.11 -10.31
CA GLY A 33 -7.44 13.14 -11.11
C GLY A 33 -6.28 12.29 -10.55
N TRP A 34 -6.57 11.44 -9.57
CA TRP A 34 -5.66 10.43 -9.04
C TRP A 34 -6.21 9.03 -9.23
N TYR A 35 -5.32 8.05 -9.32
CA TYR A 35 -5.65 6.63 -9.25
C TYR A 35 -5.44 6.14 -7.83
N LEU A 36 -6.54 5.84 -7.14
CA LEU A 36 -6.52 5.12 -5.88
C LEU A 36 -6.27 3.64 -6.17
N ASN A 37 -5.10 3.16 -5.79
CA ASN A 37 -4.70 1.77 -5.93
C ASN A 37 -4.99 1.06 -4.60
N THR A 38 -5.75 -0.03 -4.66
CA THR A 38 -6.05 -0.91 -3.52
C THR A 38 -5.51 -2.30 -3.82
N VAL A 39 -4.64 -2.79 -2.96
CA VAL A 39 -3.96 -4.07 -3.08
C VAL A 39 -4.38 -4.96 -1.91
N ILE A 40 -4.76 -6.20 -2.21
CA ILE A 40 -4.94 -7.27 -1.22
C ILE A 40 -3.79 -8.26 -1.39
N VAL A 41 -3.22 -8.70 -0.27
CA VAL A 41 -2.14 -9.70 -0.26
C VAL A 41 -2.61 -10.98 0.42
N GLU A 42 -1.93 -12.09 0.12
CA GLU A 42 -2.26 -13.38 0.75
C GLU A 42 -2.18 -13.31 2.28
N ASN A 43 -3.13 -13.99 2.94
CA ASN A 43 -3.23 -14.10 4.40
C ASN A 43 -3.34 -12.75 5.13
N CYS A 44 -3.85 -11.70 4.47
CA CYS A 44 -4.13 -10.42 5.09
C CYS A 44 -5.48 -9.90 4.60
N ALA A 45 -6.42 -9.72 5.53
CA ALA A 45 -7.74 -9.16 5.23
C ALA A 45 -7.71 -7.64 5.03
N THR A 46 -6.72 -6.95 5.62
CA THR A 46 -6.64 -5.50 5.59
C THR A 46 -6.11 -5.02 4.23
N PRO A 47 -6.85 -4.14 3.52
CA PRO A 47 -6.43 -3.56 2.26
C PRO A 47 -5.26 -2.58 2.39
N PHE A 48 -4.38 -2.61 1.39
CA PHE A 48 -3.25 -1.71 1.23
C PHE A 48 -3.57 -0.64 0.18
N ARG A 49 -3.51 0.65 0.54
CA ARG A 49 -3.89 1.74 -0.35
C ARG A 49 -2.76 2.72 -0.62
N TYR A 50 -2.62 3.14 -1.88
CA TYR A 50 -1.75 4.24 -2.30
C TYR A 50 -2.36 5.02 -3.48
N LYS A 51 -1.91 6.26 -3.67
CA LYS A 51 -2.36 7.12 -4.78
C LYS A 51 -1.24 7.28 -5.81
N ARG A 52 -1.61 7.34 -7.10
CA ARG A 52 -0.72 7.65 -8.23
C ARG A 52 -1.42 8.65 -9.15
N ARG A 53 -0.70 9.53 -9.84
CA ARG A 53 -1.29 10.43 -10.86
C ARG A 53 -1.61 9.73 -12.19
N LYS A 54 -1.05 8.55 -12.41
CA LYS A 54 -1.23 7.74 -13.62
C LYS A 54 -1.62 6.33 -13.23
N LEU A 55 -2.34 5.65 -14.11
CA LEU A 55 -2.61 4.22 -13.99
C LEU A 55 -1.30 3.46 -13.78
N TYR A 56 -1.30 2.54 -12.84
CA TYR A 56 -0.16 1.69 -12.52
C TYR A 56 -0.30 0.33 -13.18
N ARG A 57 0.81 -0.40 -13.29
CA ARG A 57 0.79 -1.78 -13.77
C ARG A 57 -0.06 -2.65 -12.85
N ASN A 58 -0.74 -3.64 -13.43
CA ASN A 58 -1.44 -4.63 -12.62
C ASN A 58 -0.43 -5.43 -11.78
N LEU A 59 -0.77 -5.67 -10.52
CA LEU A 59 0.07 -6.36 -9.55
C LEU A 59 -0.51 -7.72 -9.14
N THR A 60 -1.74 -8.06 -9.54
CA THR A 60 -2.35 -9.37 -9.26
C THR A 60 -1.41 -10.51 -9.66
N GLY A 61 -1.17 -11.43 -8.73
CA GLY A 61 -0.26 -12.57 -8.91
C GLY A 61 1.23 -12.25 -8.70
N ALA A 62 1.63 -10.98 -8.64
CA ALA A 62 3.01 -10.59 -8.42
C ALA A 62 3.38 -10.65 -6.93
N ARG A 63 4.69 -10.72 -6.66
CA ARG A 63 5.25 -10.47 -5.33
C ARG A 63 5.74 -9.03 -5.25
N VAL A 64 5.49 -8.39 -4.10
CA VAL A 64 5.83 -6.99 -3.87
C VAL A 64 6.49 -6.79 -2.52
N ASP A 65 7.40 -5.83 -2.47
CA ASP A 65 7.93 -5.24 -1.25
C ASP A 65 7.17 -3.95 -0.97
N MET A 66 6.72 -3.77 0.27
CA MET A 66 5.89 -2.64 0.69
C MET A 66 6.41 -2.00 1.97
N THR A 67 6.24 -0.69 2.07
CA THR A 67 6.39 0.07 3.32
C THR A 67 5.09 0.83 3.58
N TYR A 68 4.50 0.64 4.75
CA TYR A 68 3.15 1.12 5.05
C TYR A 68 2.94 1.38 6.55
N TYR A 69 1.82 2.01 6.89
CA TYR A 69 1.37 2.20 8.26
C TYR A 69 -0.17 2.11 8.33
N PRO A 70 -0.75 1.71 9.48
CA PRO A 70 -2.19 1.65 9.65
C PRO A 70 -2.80 3.06 9.69
N ILE A 71 -3.97 3.21 9.10
CA ILE A 71 -4.82 4.40 9.21
C ILE A 71 -6.27 3.96 9.40
N ILE A 72 -7.03 4.76 10.14
CA ILE A 72 -8.49 4.65 10.19
C ILE A 72 -9.06 5.77 9.33
N GLU A 73 -10.00 5.45 8.46
CA GLU A 73 -10.75 6.41 7.66
C GLU A 73 -12.23 6.14 7.82
N GLN A 74 -13.01 7.21 8.00
CA GLN A 74 -14.46 7.12 8.09
C GLN A 74 -15.05 7.04 6.69
N VAL A 75 -15.67 5.90 6.36
CA VAL A 75 -16.33 5.67 5.08
C VAL A 75 -17.83 5.52 5.34
N ALA A 76 -18.63 6.46 4.84
CA ALA A 76 -20.09 6.49 5.03
C ALA A 76 -20.52 6.38 6.51
N GLY A 77 -19.77 7.02 7.41
CA GLY A 77 -20.05 7.00 8.86
C GLY A 77 -19.50 5.78 9.61
N VAL A 78 -18.83 4.86 8.92
CA VAL A 78 -18.19 3.67 9.52
C VAL A 78 -16.68 3.81 9.50
N ASP A 79 -16.04 3.60 10.64
CA ASP A 79 -14.58 3.56 10.73
C ASP A 79 -14.05 2.28 10.09
N MET A 80 -13.18 2.45 9.09
CA MET A 80 -12.52 1.35 8.41
C MET A 80 -11.01 1.50 8.52
N GLU A 81 -10.34 0.39 8.84
CA GLU A 81 -8.89 0.33 8.91
C GLU A 81 -8.29 -0.04 7.55
N PHE A 82 -7.21 0.67 7.17
CA PHE A 82 -6.46 0.40 5.97
C PHE A 82 -4.97 0.59 6.20
N MET A 83 -4.15 -0.07 5.39
CA MET A 83 -2.70 0.13 5.39
C MET A 83 -2.32 1.17 4.34
N LYS A 84 -1.91 2.37 4.76
CA LYS A 84 -1.45 3.41 3.84
C LYS A 84 -0.02 3.10 3.40
N VAL A 85 0.15 2.81 2.11
CA VAL A 85 1.43 2.45 1.51
C VAL A 85 2.17 3.70 1.03
N VAL A 86 3.39 3.88 1.52
CA VAL A 86 4.32 4.94 1.06
C VAL A 86 5.23 4.45 -0.06
N ARG A 87 5.57 3.16 -0.06
CA ARG A 87 6.40 2.55 -1.10
C ARG A 87 5.89 1.17 -1.45
N ILE A 88 5.79 0.89 -2.75
CA ILE A 88 5.53 -0.44 -3.29
C ILE A 88 6.47 -0.67 -4.48
N ARG A 89 7.11 -1.84 -4.50
CA ARG A 89 7.97 -2.28 -5.58
C ARG A 89 7.65 -3.73 -5.91
N ARG A 90 7.50 -4.03 -7.19
CA ARG A 90 7.45 -5.43 -7.66
C ARG A 90 8.83 -6.05 -7.50
N SER A 91 8.90 -7.16 -6.76
CA SER A 91 10.11 -7.94 -6.52
C SER A 91 10.48 -8.80 -7.74
#